data_AF-A0A848DPW7-F1
#
_entry.id   AF-A0A848DPW7-F1
#
_cell.length_a   1.000
_cell.length_b   1.000
_cell.length_c   1.000
_cell.angle_alpha   90.00
_cell.angle_beta   90.00
_cell.angle_gamma   90.00
#
_symmetry.space_group_name_H-M   'P 1'
#
loop_
_entity.id
_entity.type
_entity.pdbx_description
1 polymer ?
#
loop_
_entity_poly.entity_id
_entity_poly.type
_entity_poly.pdbx_seq_one_letter_code
_entity_poly.pdbx_strand_id
1 'polypeptide(L)'
;MPNDRLRAAIEAAGLTIEDVSARVAVDPKTVARWVYSDGRRPHRATRLRVAQLLRVGESHLWPSNGRAPATGSPAVAELVHLYPTRSAVPFSLWTELIQGAAEAVDVLVFSGQFLVEQYNLLPVIRAKSAQGVRFRLAVGDHTSPAVVQRAEEEGTTGGLEGRIQMMRRYLHEVAHLPDVEVRTHGTILYNSIYRFDDQALINGHAFGSLAGQNPVIHIQRVPEGSMWDHYMRSFERVWDVAVPETMED
;
A
#
# COMPACT_ATOMS: atom_id res chain seq x y z
N MET A 1 18.91 -23.20 5.13
CA MET A 1 17.81 -23.76 4.31
C MET A 1 18.29 -24.00 2.88
N PRO A 2 17.73 -25.00 2.17
CA PRO A 2 17.96 -25.19 0.74
C PRO A 2 17.59 -23.93 -0.06
N ASN A 3 18.26 -23.70 -1.19
CA ASN A 3 17.92 -22.61 -2.11
C ASN A 3 16.81 -23.05 -3.07
N ASP A 4 15.57 -23.01 -2.58
CA ASP A 4 14.39 -23.41 -3.35
C ASP A 4 14.17 -22.57 -4.61
N ARG A 5 14.60 -21.31 -4.60
CA ARG A 5 14.51 -20.41 -5.77
C ARG A 5 15.43 -20.86 -6.89
N LEU A 6 16.68 -21.23 -6.57
CA LEU A 6 17.61 -21.78 -7.56
C LEU A 6 17.14 -23.14 -8.07
N ARG A 7 16.61 -24.01 -7.21
CA ARG A 7 16.05 -25.30 -7.61
C ARG A 7 14.91 -25.14 -8.62
N ALA A 8 13.92 -24.30 -8.28
CA ALA A 8 12.78 -24.03 -9.14
C ALA A 8 13.18 -23.40 -10.48
N ALA A 9 14.16 -22.49 -10.49
CA ALA A 9 14.65 -21.86 -11.71
C ALA A 9 15.37 -22.86 -12.65
N ILE A 10 16.12 -23.81 -12.09
CA ILE A 10 16.77 -24.89 -12.87
C ILE A 10 15.70 -25.80 -13.51
N GLU A 11 14.70 -26.19 -12.73
CA GLU A 11 13.58 -27.02 -13.20
C GLU A 11 12.74 -26.30 -14.28
N ALA A 12 12.39 -25.04 -14.06
CA ALA A 12 11.65 -24.22 -15.02
C ALA A 12 12.40 -24.00 -16.34
N ALA A 13 13.73 -24.00 -16.30
CA ALA A 13 14.58 -23.94 -17.49
C ALA A 13 14.75 -25.30 -18.19
N GLY A 14 14.17 -26.38 -17.64
CA GLY A 14 14.31 -27.75 -18.14
C GLY A 14 15.73 -28.28 -18.05
N LEU A 15 16.52 -27.79 -17.07
CA LEU A 15 17.93 -28.13 -16.90
C LEU A 15 18.13 -29.03 -15.69
N THR A 16 19.21 -29.81 -15.74
CA THR A 16 19.72 -30.57 -14.59
C THR A 16 20.88 -29.84 -13.91
N ILE A 17 21.28 -30.32 -12.74
CA ILE A 17 22.48 -29.84 -12.03
C ILE A 17 23.72 -30.02 -12.91
N GLU A 18 23.77 -31.13 -13.64
CA GLU A 18 24.80 -31.51 -14.59
C GLU A 18 24.85 -30.52 -15.76
N ASP A 19 23.70 -30.16 -16.35
CA ASP A 19 23.62 -29.17 -17.42
C ASP A 19 24.13 -27.80 -16.98
N VAL A 20 23.74 -27.37 -15.78
CA VAL A 20 24.19 -26.10 -15.21
C VAL A 20 25.70 -26.14 -14.98
N SER A 21 26.21 -27.24 -14.42
CA SER A 21 27.65 -27.43 -14.14
C SER A 21 28.50 -27.32 -15.41
N ALA A 22 28.06 -27.96 -16.49
CA ALA A 22 28.74 -27.93 -17.79
C ALA A 22 28.76 -26.51 -18.38
N ARG A 23 27.62 -25.80 -18.34
CA ARG A 23 27.47 -24.47 -18.96
C ARG A 23 28.17 -23.37 -18.17
N VAL A 24 28.26 -23.50 -16.85
CA VAL A 24 28.97 -22.53 -16.00
C VAL A 24 30.39 -22.95 -15.63
N ALA A 25 30.84 -24.10 -16.15
CA ALA A 25 32.19 -24.65 -15.98
C ALA A 25 32.62 -24.79 -14.51
N VAL A 26 31.77 -25.44 -13.71
CA VAL A 26 32.06 -25.79 -12.31
C VAL A 26 31.74 -27.25 -12.07
N ASP A 27 32.25 -27.81 -10.98
CA ASP A 27 31.96 -29.19 -10.59
C ASP A 27 30.45 -29.39 -10.24
N PRO A 28 29.80 -30.49 -10.68
CA PRO A 28 28.39 -30.77 -10.36
C PRO A 28 28.06 -30.76 -8.87
N LYS A 29 28.97 -31.23 -8.01
CA LYS A 29 28.79 -31.15 -6.55
C LYS A 29 28.80 -29.71 -6.06
N THR A 30 29.50 -28.82 -6.75
CA THR A 30 29.48 -27.38 -6.41
C THR A 30 28.10 -26.78 -6.69
N VAL A 31 27.49 -27.13 -7.82
CA VAL A 31 26.11 -26.71 -8.15
C VAL A 31 25.11 -27.33 -7.18
N ALA A 32 25.19 -28.63 -6.91
CA ALA A 32 24.34 -29.31 -5.93
C ALA A 32 24.43 -28.65 -4.55
N ARG A 33 25.62 -28.22 -4.13
CA ARG A 33 25.78 -27.49 -2.87
C ARG A 33 25.16 -26.09 -2.88
N TRP A 34 25.04 -25.41 -4.02
CA TRP A 34 24.30 -24.14 -4.09
C TRP A 34 22.79 -24.34 -3.92
N VAL A 35 22.28 -25.51 -4.30
CA VAL A 35 20.85 -25.85 -4.21
C VAL A 35 20.49 -26.41 -2.83
N TYR A 36 21.27 -27.35 -2.32
CA TYR A 36 20.88 -28.12 -1.13
C TYR A 36 21.60 -27.70 0.15
N SER A 37 22.76 -27.02 0.07
CA SER A 37 23.49 -26.58 1.27
C SER A 37 23.12 -25.16 1.69
N ASP A 38 22.99 -24.94 3.00
CA ASP A 38 22.70 -23.62 3.54
C ASP A 38 23.81 -22.61 3.28
N GLY A 39 23.44 -21.37 2.94
CA GLY A 39 24.34 -20.23 2.85
C GLY A 39 25.42 -20.28 1.76
N ARG A 40 25.54 -21.35 0.96
CA ARG A 40 26.61 -21.47 -0.03
C ARG A 40 26.26 -20.71 -1.31
N ARG A 41 27.01 -19.65 -1.57
CA ARG A 41 26.82 -18.78 -2.74
C ARG A 41 28.03 -18.84 -3.67
N PRO A 42 27.85 -18.90 -5.00
CA PRO A 42 28.95 -18.76 -5.94
C PRO A 42 29.59 -17.37 -5.84
N HIS A 43 30.81 -17.21 -6.36
CA HIS A 43 31.38 -15.89 -6.60
C HIS A 43 30.53 -15.10 -7.62
N ARG A 44 30.61 -13.77 -7.56
CA ARG A 44 29.77 -12.85 -8.36
C ARG A 44 29.76 -13.19 -9.86
N ALA A 45 30.92 -13.43 -10.45
CA ALA A 45 31.02 -13.78 -11.88
C ALA A 45 30.24 -15.07 -12.22
N THR A 46 30.32 -16.09 -11.36
CA THR A 46 29.58 -17.34 -11.52
C THR A 46 28.08 -17.15 -11.30
N ARG A 47 27.67 -16.33 -10.33
CA ARG A 47 26.26 -16.00 -10.11
C ARG A 47 25.64 -15.33 -11.34
N LEU A 48 26.35 -14.38 -11.95
CA LEU A 48 25.89 -13.71 -13.17
C LEU A 48 25.73 -14.69 -14.34
N ARG A 49 26.69 -15.61 -14.53
CA ARG A 49 26.59 -16.65 -15.58
C ARG A 49 25.40 -17.59 -15.36
N VAL A 50 25.14 -18.00 -14.12
CA VAL A 50 23.97 -18.82 -13.79
C VAL A 50 22.67 -18.03 -13.99
N ALA A 51 22.62 -16.77 -13.56
CA ALA A 51 21.46 -15.90 -13.76
C ALA A 51 21.12 -15.72 -15.25
N GLN A 52 22.14 -15.50 -16.09
CA GLN A 52 21.98 -15.43 -17.55
C GLN A 52 21.50 -16.76 -18.14
N LEU A 53 22.10 -17.89 -17.71
CA LEU A 53 21.73 -19.22 -18.15
C LEU A 53 20.25 -19.53 -17.86
N LEU A 54 19.78 -19.18 -16.66
CA LEU A 54 18.41 -19.45 -16.21
C LEU A 54 17.42 -18.35 -16.62
N ARG A 55 17.89 -17.23 -17.18
CA ARG A 55 17.09 -16.03 -17.49
C ARG A 55 16.31 -15.49 -16.27
N VAL A 56 16.90 -15.61 -15.09
CA VAL A 56 16.33 -15.14 -13.82
C VAL A 56 17.34 -14.21 -13.15
N GLY A 57 16.87 -13.08 -12.60
CA GLY A 57 17.75 -12.09 -11.96
C GLY A 57 18.55 -12.65 -10.78
N GLU A 58 19.80 -12.20 -10.62
CA GLU A 58 20.71 -12.64 -9.54
C GLU A 58 20.08 -12.50 -8.15
N SER A 59 19.37 -11.40 -7.90
CA SER A 59 18.72 -11.08 -6.61
C SER A 59 17.57 -12.04 -6.28
N HIS A 60 16.93 -12.63 -7.28
CA HIS A 60 15.92 -13.66 -7.08
C HIS A 60 16.58 -15.01 -6.74
N LEU A 61 17.65 -15.38 -7.44
CA LEU A 61 18.35 -16.66 -7.19
C LEU A 61 19.13 -16.66 -5.87
N TRP A 62 19.73 -15.52 -5.47
CA TRP A 62 20.46 -15.36 -4.21
C TRP A 62 20.13 -14.02 -3.54
N PRO A 63 18.99 -13.92 -2.85
CA PRO A 63 18.63 -12.69 -2.15
C PRO A 63 19.66 -12.35 -1.07
N SER A 64 20.10 -11.10 -1.01
CA SER A 64 20.96 -10.59 0.06
C SER A 64 20.19 -10.66 1.38
N ASN A 65 20.59 -11.53 2.31
CA ASN A 65 20.04 -11.51 3.66
C ASN A 65 20.64 -10.30 4.39
N GLY A 66 19.99 -9.14 4.26
CA GLY A 66 20.37 -7.91 4.96
C GLY A 66 21.35 -7.02 4.21
N ARG A 67 20.89 -6.42 3.12
CA ARG A 67 21.07 -5.00 2.73
C ARG A 67 20.38 -4.90 1.37
N ALA A 68 19.31 -4.12 1.29
CA ALA A 68 18.76 -3.74 0.00
C ALA A 68 19.92 -3.21 -0.86
N PRO A 69 20.02 -3.59 -2.15
CA PRO A 69 20.96 -2.91 -3.01
C PRO A 69 20.64 -1.42 -2.95
N ALA A 70 21.65 -0.59 -2.67
CA ALA A 70 21.57 0.87 -2.69
C ALA A 70 21.37 1.42 -4.13
N THR A 71 20.70 0.65 -4.98
CA THR A 71 20.34 0.92 -6.36
C THR A 71 18.91 0.40 -6.60
N GLY A 72 18.02 0.56 -5.62
CA GLY A 72 16.59 0.53 -5.91
C GLY A 72 16.28 1.75 -6.77
N SER A 73 15.44 1.60 -7.80
CA SER A 73 14.78 2.77 -8.40
C SER A 73 14.13 3.58 -7.26
N PRO A 74 14.09 4.92 -7.31
CA PRO A 74 13.43 5.73 -6.28
C PRO A 74 12.03 5.20 -5.91
N ALA A 75 11.29 4.68 -6.89
CA ALA A 75 9.98 4.05 -6.68
C ALA A 75 10.00 2.80 -5.76
N VAL A 76 11.08 2.01 -5.77
CA VAL A 76 11.24 0.86 -4.86
C VAL A 76 11.63 1.33 -3.45
N ALA A 77 12.28 2.48 -3.32
CA ALA A 77 12.62 3.07 -2.02
C ALA A 77 11.40 3.72 -1.34
N GLU A 78 10.40 4.15 -2.11
CA GLU A 78 9.12 4.64 -1.59
C GLU A 78 8.23 3.51 -1.05
N LEU A 79 8.36 2.28 -1.55
CA LEU A 79 7.57 1.14 -1.08
C LEU A 79 8.06 0.64 0.28
N VAL A 80 7.25 0.86 1.32
CA VAL A 80 7.49 0.33 2.67
C VAL A 80 7.00 -1.12 2.77
N HIS A 81 5.75 -1.36 2.34
CA HIS A 81 5.14 -2.68 2.38
C HIS A 81 3.98 -2.83 1.38
N LEU A 82 3.76 -4.05 0.90
CA LEU A 82 2.56 -4.44 0.15
C LEU A 82 1.77 -5.44 0.97
N TYR A 83 0.62 -5.01 1.50
CA TYR A 83 -0.30 -5.89 2.22
C TYR A 83 -1.25 -6.56 1.23
N PRO A 84 -1.49 -7.89 1.37
CA PRO A 84 -2.37 -8.61 0.45
C PRO A 84 -3.82 -8.13 0.54
N THR A 85 -4.25 -7.62 1.69
CA THR A 85 -5.57 -7.04 1.91
C THR A 85 -5.48 -5.86 2.90
N ARG A 86 -6.46 -4.94 2.91
CA ARG A 86 -6.55 -3.87 3.92
C ARG A 86 -6.71 -4.45 5.32
N SER A 87 -7.46 -5.54 5.47
CA SER A 87 -7.61 -6.23 6.76
C SER A 87 -6.31 -6.89 7.26
N ALA A 88 -5.31 -7.08 6.39
CA ALA A 88 -3.99 -7.57 6.78
C ALA A 88 -3.02 -6.46 7.26
N VAL A 89 -3.40 -5.18 7.10
CA VAL A 89 -2.64 -4.07 7.68
C VAL A 89 -2.72 -4.17 9.21
N PRO A 90 -1.59 -4.24 9.95
CA PRO A 90 -1.62 -4.40 11.39
C PRO A 90 -2.39 -3.28 12.09
N PHE A 91 -3.21 -3.64 13.09
CA PHE A 91 -3.90 -2.67 13.94
C PHE A 91 -2.92 -1.66 14.54
N SER A 92 -1.75 -2.14 15.02
CA SER A 92 -0.70 -1.31 15.59
C SER A 92 -0.15 -0.28 14.61
N LEU A 93 -0.04 -0.60 13.32
CA LEU A 93 0.45 0.32 12.31
C LEU A 93 -0.54 1.47 12.07
N TRP A 94 -1.83 1.16 11.97
CA TRP A 94 -2.86 2.20 11.89
C TRP A 94 -2.84 3.12 13.11
N THR A 95 -2.75 2.55 14.32
CA THR A 95 -2.63 3.33 15.54
C THR A 95 -1.38 4.21 15.54
N GLU A 96 -0.23 3.66 15.17
CA GLU A 96 1.04 4.37 15.11
C GLU A 96 0.96 5.56 14.14
N LEU A 97 0.45 5.36 12.93
CA LEU A 97 0.33 6.43 11.93
C LEU A 97 -0.66 7.52 12.36
N ILE A 98 -1.83 7.14 12.86
CA ILE A 98 -2.87 8.07 13.32
C ILE A 98 -2.37 8.89 14.52
N GLN A 99 -1.75 8.25 15.50
CA GLN A 99 -1.24 8.92 16.71
C GLN A 99 0.08 9.65 16.46
N GLY A 100 0.88 9.22 15.49
CA GLY A 100 2.17 9.79 15.15
C GLY A 100 2.08 11.06 14.31
N ALA A 101 0.99 11.25 13.55
CA ALA A 101 0.86 12.38 12.64
C ALA A 101 1.03 13.74 13.35
N ALA A 102 1.92 14.59 12.83
CA ALA A 102 2.32 15.85 13.44
C ALA A 102 2.12 17.06 12.52
N GLU A 103 1.90 16.87 11.23
CA GLU A 103 1.72 17.95 10.25
C GLU A 103 0.36 17.87 9.57
N ALA A 104 0.03 16.71 8.98
CA ALA A 104 -1.18 16.57 8.18
C ALA A 104 -1.70 15.13 8.13
N VAL A 105 -3.02 15.01 8.21
CA VAL A 105 -3.78 13.79 7.93
C VAL A 105 -4.77 14.07 6.81
N ASP A 106 -4.59 13.39 5.68
CA ASP A 106 -5.51 13.50 4.54
C ASP A 106 -6.16 12.13 4.28
N VAL A 107 -7.49 12.08 4.22
CA VAL A 107 -8.26 10.84 3.98
C VAL A 107 -9.17 11.03 2.78
N LEU A 108 -9.08 10.12 1.81
CA LEU A 108 -9.97 10.03 0.66
C LEU A 108 -10.58 8.63 0.60
N VAL A 109 -11.89 8.57 0.79
CA VAL A 109 -12.65 7.31 0.88
C VAL A 109 -14.07 7.51 0.35
N PHE A 110 -14.79 6.41 0.10
CA PHE A 110 -16.26 6.49 0.10
C PHE A 110 -16.79 6.60 1.53
N SER A 111 -16.57 5.60 2.40
CA SER A 111 -17.02 5.66 3.80
C SER A 111 -15.88 5.87 4.81
N GLY A 112 -14.89 4.99 4.87
CA GLY A 112 -13.83 5.09 5.89
C GLY A 112 -14.27 4.93 7.36
N GLN A 113 -15.51 4.51 7.62
CA GLN A 113 -16.12 4.39 8.96
C GLN A 113 -15.27 3.61 9.98
N PHE A 114 -14.50 2.61 9.53
CA PHE A 114 -13.62 1.83 10.39
C PHE A 114 -12.56 2.69 11.13
N LEU A 115 -12.17 3.84 10.57
CA LEU A 115 -11.26 4.78 11.22
C LEU A 115 -11.83 5.30 12.55
N VAL A 116 -13.12 5.62 12.56
CA VAL A 116 -13.81 6.09 13.76
C VAL A 116 -14.06 4.92 14.73
N GLU A 117 -14.62 3.82 14.23
CA GLU A 117 -15.09 2.72 15.07
C GLU A 117 -13.96 1.87 15.67
N GLN A 118 -12.88 1.65 14.93
CA GLN A 118 -11.78 0.77 15.36
C GLN A 118 -10.61 1.54 15.95
N TYR A 119 -10.35 2.75 15.45
CA TYR A 119 -9.17 3.54 15.81
C TYR A 119 -9.48 4.82 16.59
N ASN A 120 -10.76 5.03 16.94
CA ASN A 120 -11.21 6.14 17.77
C ASN A 120 -10.72 7.49 17.21
N LEU A 121 -10.90 7.71 15.91
CA LEU A 121 -10.32 8.85 15.19
C LEU A 121 -10.81 10.21 15.72
N LEU A 122 -12.07 10.34 16.17
CA LEU A 122 -12.62 11.66 16.56
C LEU A 122 -11.88 12.30 17.75
N PRO A 123 -11.63 11.60 18.87
CA PRO A 123 -10.76 12.12 19.94
C PRO A 123 -9.36 12.49 19.46
N VAL A 124 -8.79 11.75 18.51
CA VAL A 124 -7.47 12.07 17.95
C VAL A 124 -7.50 13.37 17.17
N ILE A 125 -8.51 13.56 16.32
CA ILE A 125 -8.71 14.82 15.59
C ILE A 125 -8.81 15.98 16.58
N ARG A 126 -9.66 15.87 17.62
CA ARG A 126 -9.81 16.92 18.66
C ARG A 126 -8.49 17.29 19.33
N ALA A 127 -7.70 16.29 19.71
CA ALA A 127 -6.43 16.51 20.40
C ALA A 127 -5.37 17.11 19.48
N LYS A 128 -5.25 16.61 18.25
CA LYS A 128 -4.19 16.99 17.31
C LYS A 128 -4.49 18.27 16.55
N SER A 129 -5.75 18.58 16.25
CA SER A 129 -6.10 19.87 15.64
C SER A 129 -5.78 21.03 16.57
N ALA A 130 -5.98 20.86 17.89
CA ALA A 130 -5.54 21.82 18.91
C ALA A 130 -4.01 21.98 18.99
N GLN A 131 -3.25 21.04 18.41
CA GLN A 131 -1.79 21.10 18.30
C GLN A 131 -1.32 21.63 16.93
N GLY A 132 -2.25 22.04 16.05
CA GLY A 132 -1.96 22.58 14.72
C GLY A 132 -1.80 21.52 13.62
N VAL A 133 -2.17 20.26 13.87
CA VAL A 133 -2.20 19.23 12.82
C VAL A 133 -3.40 19.46 11.91
N ARG A 134 -3.16 19.53 10.59
CA ARG A 134 -4.22 19.71 9.59
C ARG A 134 -4.92 18.40 9.26
N PHE A 135 -6.25 18.41 9.22
CA PHE A 135 -7.07 17.28 8.77
C PHE A 135 -7.87 17.65 7.53
N ARG A 136 -7.77 16.83 6.47
CA ARG A 136 -8.62 16.93 5.27
C ARG A 136 -9.31 15.60 5.02
N LEU A 137 -10.63 15.56 5.14
CA LEU A 137 -11.42 14.34 5.11
C LEU A 137 -12.43 14.40 3.96
N ALA A 138 -12.15 13.68 2.87
CA ALA A 138 -13.02 13.56 1.70
C ALA A 138 -13.76 12.21 1.75
N VAL A 139 -15.08 12.28 1.96
CA VAL A 139 -15.98 11.13 2.01
C VAL A 139 -16.91 11.12 0.79
N GLY A 140 -17.43 9.96 0.42
CA GLY A 140 -18.30 9.82 -0.74
C GLY A 140 -19.62 10.56 -0.57
N ASP A 141 -20.18 11.05 -1.66
CA ASP A 141 -21.59 11.42 -1.73
C ASP A 141 -22.43 10.18 -2.05
N HIS A 142 -23.16 9.71 -1.03
CA HIS A 142 -24.04 8.55 -1.14
C HIS A 142 -25.10 8.63 -2.25
N THR A 143 -25.45 9.83 -2.72
CA THR A 143 -26.44 10.01 -3.80
C THR A 143 -25.80 10.07 -5.19
N SER A 144 -24.48 10.15 -5.27
CA SER A 144 -23.79 10.28 -6.55
C SER A 144 -23.86 8.98 -7.37
N PRO A 145 -24.03 9.07 -8.71
CA PRO A 145 -24.08 7.89 -9.57
C PRO A 145 -22.86 6.96 -9.44
N ALA A 146 -21.66 7.52 -9.24
CA ALA A 146 -20.44 6.75 -9.08
C ALA A 146 -20.43 5.89 -7.80
N VAL A 147 -20.94 6.44 -6.69
CA VAL A 147 -21.02 5.72 -5.42
C VAL A 147 -22.11 4.64 -5.46
N VAL A 148 -23.27 4.96 -6.05
CA VAL A 148 -24.36 4.00 -6.24
C VAL A 148 -23.88 2.82 -7.10
N GLN A 149 -23.26 3.10 -8.26
CA GLN A 149 -22.68 2.08 -9.13
C GLN A 149 -21.67 1.21 -8.39
N ARG A 150 -20.77 1.81 -7.59
CA ARG A 150 -19.81 1.05 -6.80
C ARG A 150 -20.49 0.13 -5.79
N ALA A 151 -21.54 0.61 -5.13
CA ALA A 151 -22.31 -0.19 -4.17
C ALA A 151 -22.93 -1.42 -4.83
N GLU A 152 -23.49 -1.26 -6.05
CA GLU A 152 -24.03 -2.36 -6.84
C GLU A 152 -22.94 -3.37 -7.23
N GLU A 153 -21.80 -2.90 -7.74
CA GLU A 153 -20.67 -3.76 -8.12
C GLU A 153 -20.15 -4.61 -6.96
N GLU A 154 -20.02 -4.01 -5.78
CA GLU A 154 -19.56 -4.70 -4.56
C GLU A 154 -20.63 -5.57 -3.90
N GLY A 155 -21.89 -5.54 -4.38
CA GLY A 155 -23.01 -6.23 -3.71
C GLY A 155 -23.36 -5.62 -2.35
N THR A 156 -23.16 -4.30 -2.19
CA THR A 156 -23.37 -3.56 -0.94
C THR A 156 -24.41 -2.44 -1.05
N THR A 157 -25.34 -2.53 -2.00
CA THR A 157 -26.46 -1.59 -2.17
C THR A 157 -27.19 -1.35 -0.84
N GLY A 158 -27.44 -0.08 -0.50
CA GLY A 158 -27.96 0.36 0.81
C GLY A 158 -26.93 0.30 1.95
N GLY A 159 -26.06 -0.71 1.97
CA GLY A 159 -24.99 -0.86 2.96
C GLY A 159 -23.91 0.22 2.85
N LEU A 160 -23.35 0.46 1.66
CA LEU A 160 -22.36 1.52 1.46
C LEU A 160 -22.94 2.90 1.74
N GLU A 161 -24.15 3.16 1.25
CA GLU A 161 -24.91 4.39 1.50
C GLU A 161 -25.04 4.68 3.00
N GLY A 162 -25.54 3.74 3.79
CA GLY A 162 -25.70 3.93 5.24
C GLY A 162 -24.38 4.18 5.95
N ARG A 163 -23.30 3.51 5.53
CA ARG A 163 -21.94 3.72 6.09
C ARG A 163 -21.36 5.10 5.74
N ILE A 164 -21.71 5.65 4.57
CA ILE A 164 -21.33 7.01 4.19
C ILE A 164 -22.10 8.01 5.07
N GLN A 165 -23.42 7.87 5.16
CA GLN A 165 -24.25 8.74 6.00
C GLN A 165 -23.79 8.72 7.47
N MET A 166 -23.42 7.55 8.00
CA MET A 166 -22.89 7.43 9.35
C MET A 166 -21.53 8.13 9.50
N MET A 167 -20.60 7.94 8.57
CA MET A 167 -19.31 8.63 8.60
C MET A 167 -19.49 10.15 8.57
N ARG A 168 -20.38 10.66 7.71
CA ARG A 168 -20.69 12.10 7.64
C ARG A 168 -21.17 12.64 8.99
N ARG A 169 -22.06 11.92 9.69
CA ARG A 169 -22.52 12.29 11.04
C ARG A 169 -21.37 12.32 12.06
N TYR A 170 -20.48 11.33 12.05
CA TYR A 170 -19.30 11.33 12.93
C TYR A 170 -18.39 12.53 12.66
N LEU A 171 -18.13 12.84 11.39
CA LEU A 171 -17.23 13.93 11.02
C LEU A 171 -17.82 15.31 11.31
N HIS A 172 -19.15 15.45 11.27
CA HIS A 172 -19.83 16.69 11.67
C HIS A 172 -19.46 17.13 13.09
N GLU A 173 -19.21 16.18 14.01
CA GLU A 173 -18.82 16.49 15.39
C GLU A 173 -17.46 17.18 15.54
N VAL A 174 -16.61 17.14 14.49
CA VAL A 174 -15.25 17.69 14.49
C VAL A 174 -15.00 18.70 13.36
N ALA A 175 -15.96 18.87 12.45
CA ALA A 175 -15.83 19.76 11.28
C ALA A 175 -15.73 21.25 11.63
N HIS A 176 -16.13 21.64 12.85
CA HIS A 176 -16.01 23.03 13.34
C HIS A 176 -14.65 23.34 13.99
N LEU A 177 -13.77 22.35 14.13
CA LEU A 177 -12.47 22.53 14.77
C LEU A 177 -11.49 23.26 13.85
N PRO A 178 -10.52 24.00 14.40
CA PRO A 178 -9.48 24.63 13.59
C PRO A 178 -8.72 23.58 12.78
N ASP A 179 -8.33 23.93 11.56
CA ASP A 179 -7.54 23.08 10.65
C ASP A 179 -8.18 21.71 10.32
N VAL A 180 -9.49 21.54 10.54
CA VAL A 180 -10.26 20.37 10.12
C VAL A 180 -11.20 20.75 8.98
N GLU A 181 -10.97 20.19 7.80
CA GLU A 181 -11.87 20.32 6.64
C GLU A 181 -12.51 18.97 6.30
N VAL A 182 -13.82 18.98 6.11
CA VAL A 182 -14.59 17.82 5.65
C VAL A 182 -15.28 18.16 4.34
N ARG A 183 -15.12 17.29 3.34
CA ARG A 183 -15.77 17.44 2.02
C ARG A 183 -16.43 16.15 1.57
N THR A 184 -17.45 16.28 0.75
CA THR A 184 -18.14 15.18 0.06
C THR A 184 -17.75 15.16 -1.42
N HIS A 185 -17.61 13.97 -2.02
CA HIS A 185 -17.24 13.85 -3.44
C HIS A 185 -18.02 12.74 -4.15
N GLY A 186 -18.34 12.95 -5.42
CA GLY A 186 -18.98 11.96 -6.29
C GLY A 186 -18.00 11.30 -7.27
N THR A 187 -16.68 11.35 -7.00
CA THR A 187 -15.66 10.89 -7.93
C THR A 187 -15.54 9.36 -7.93
N ILE A 188 -15.28 8.77 -9.09
CA ILE A 188 -14.92 7.36 -9.19
C ILE A 188 -13.54 7.16 -8.55
N LEU A 189 -13.46 6.30 -7.52
CA LEU A 189 -12.21 5.98 -6.84
C LEU A 189 -11.60 4.67 -7.33
N TYR A 190 -10.36 4.74 -7.79
CA TYR A 190 -9.50 3.57 -8.03
C TYR A 190 -8.72 3.17 -6.78
N ASN A 191 -8.50 4.12 -5.87
CA ASN A 191 -7.81 3.94 -4.60
C ASN A 191 -8.51 4.78 -3.52
N SER A 192 -8.64 4.23 -2.32
CA SER A 192 -8.77 5.04 -1.11
C SER A 192 -7.37 5.43 -0.65
N ILE A 193 -7.19 6.66 -0.18
CA ILE A 193 -5.89 7.22 0.22
C ILE A 193 -5.97 7.63 1.69
N TYR A 194 -5.00 7.21 2.48
CA TYR A 194 -4.84 7.61 3.88
C TYR A 194 -3.42 8.12 4.07
N ARG A 195 -3.25 9.45 4.14
CA ARG A 195 -1.96 10.11 4.34
C ARG A 195 -1.80 10.46 5.82
N PHE A 196 -0.59 10.22 6.33
CA PHE A 196 -0.11 10.65 7.63
C PHE A 196 1.27 11.25 7.42
N ASP A 197 1.36 12.58 7.39
CA ASP A 197 2.57 13.36 7.11
C ASP A 197 3.24 12.98 5.78
N ASP A 198 4.36 12.25 5.84
CA ASP A 198 5.16 11.77 4.72
C ASP A 198 4.86 10.31 4.37
N GLN A 199 3.94 9.64 5.08
CA GLN A 199 3.52 8.28 4.82
C GLN A 199 2.11 8.24 4.22
N ALA A 200 1.83 7.23 3.40
CA ALA A 200 0.49 6.98 2.88
C ALA A 200 0.19 5.49 2.75
N LEU A 201 -1.04 5.12 3.09
CA LEU A 201 -1.63 3.83 2.77
C LEU A 201 -2.56 4.02 1.57
N ILE A 202 -2.25 3.33 0.47
CA ILE A 202 -3.02 3.35 -0.77
C ILE A 202 -3.77 2.03 -0.86
N ASN A 203 -5.08 2.07 -0.62
CA ASN A 203 -5.92 0.89 -0.70
C ASN A 203 -6.59 0.83 -2.08
N GLY A 204 -6.16 -0.13 -2.90
CA GLY A 204 -6.72 -0.32 -4.24
C GLY A 204 -8.18 -0.76 -4.20
N HIS A 205 -8.93 -0.50 -5.26
CA HIS A 205 -10.29 -0.99 -5.45
C HIS A 205 -10.32 -2.02 -6.57
N ALA A 206 -10.22 -3.30 -6.22
CA ALA A 206 -10.50 -4.36 -7.20
C ALA A 206 -12.00 -4.37 -7.50
N PHE A 207 -12.34 -4.62 -8.76
CA PHE A 207 -13.73 -4.65 -9.23
C PHE A 207 -14.51 -5.73 -8.48
N GLY A 208 -15.72 -5.38 -8.01
CA GLY A 208 -16.62 -6.27 -7.27
C GLY A 208 -16.14 -6.77 -5.91
N SER A 209 -14.98 -6.29 -5.43
CA SER A 209 -14.40 -6.72 -4.15
C SER A 209 -14.61 -5.68 -3.06
N LEU A 210 -14.95 -6.14 -1.85
CA LEU A 210 -15.11 -5.27 -0.69
C LEU A 210 -13.78 -4.59 -0.34
N ALA A 211 -13.82 -3.32 0.07
CA ALA A 211 -12.62 -2.53 0.38
C ALA A 211 -11.61 -3.24 1.33
N GLY A 212 -12.11 -3.97 2.33
CA GLY A 212 -11.29 -4.73 3.27
C GLY A 212 -10.45 -5.86 2.64
N GLN A 213 -10.91 -6.43 1.52
CA GLN A 213 -10.28 -7.56 0.83
C GLN A 213 -9.23 -7.10 -0.19
N ASN A 214 -9.19 -5.83 -0.53
CA ASN A 214 -8.30 -5.31 -1.55
C ASN A 214 -6.90 -5.01 -1.00
N PRO A 215 -5.84 -5.12 -1.81
CA PRO A 215 -4.48 -4.87 -1.37
C PRO A 215 -4.25 -3.42 -0.92
N VAL A 216 -3.23 -3.23 -0.08
CA VAL A 216 -2.78 -1.92 0.38
C VAL A 216 -1.29 -1.76 0.11
N ILE A 217 -0.94 -0.69 -0.57
CA ILE A 217 0.45 -0.26 -0.75
C ILE A 217 0.75 0.77 0.34
N HIS A 218 1.68 0.46 1.23
CA HIS A 218 2.25 1.43 2.17
C HIS A 218 3.47 2.07 1.52
N ILE A 219 3.37 3.38 1.31
CA ILE A 219 4.45 4.18 0.73
C ILE A 219 4.88 5.29 1.69
N GLN A 220 6.14 5.69 1.57
CA GLN A 220 6.71 6.86 2.25
C GLN A 220 7.31 7.81 1.21
N ARG A 221 7.28 9.11 1.50
CA ARG A 221 7.94 10.11 0.69
C ARG A 221 9.45 9.98 0.86
N VAL A 222 10.17 9.97 -0.25
CA VAL A 222 11.63 10.01 -0.26
C VAL A 222 12.13 11.08 -1.22
N PRO A 223 13.34 11.63 -1.03
CA PRO A 223 13.96 12.52 -2.00
C PRO A 223 14.02 11.85 -3.39
N GLU A 224 13.68 12.59 -4.44
CA GLU A 224 13.62 12.09 -5.84
C GLU A 224 12.59 10.97 -6.08
N GLY A 225 11.76 10.65 -5.08
CA GLY A 225 10.56 9.83 -5.23
C GLY A 225 9.52 10.52 -6.10
N SER A 226 8.65 9.73 -6.72
CA SER A 226 7.56 10.24 -7.55
C SER A 226 6.22 9.57 -7.29
N MET A 227 6.22 8.40 -6.64
CA MET A 227 5.01 7.61 -6.37
C MET A 227 4.15 8.29 -5.31
N TRP A 228 4.73 8.70 -4.19
CA TRP A 228 4.02 9.41 -3.13
C TRP A 228 3.41 10.70 -3.66
N ASP A 229 4.21 11.53 -4.34
CA ASP A 229 3.75 12.79 -4.93
C ASP A 229 2.65 12.54 -5.99
N HIS A 230 2.71 11.42 -6.71
CA HIS A 230 1.67 11.05 -7.68
C HIS A 230 0.33 10.79 -7.01
N TYR A 231 0.30 10.02 -5.91
CA TYR A 231 -0.93 9.79 -5.16
C TYR A 231 -1.43 11.06 -4.47
N MET A 232 -0.55 11.92 -3.96
CA MET A 232 -0.97 13.20 -3.39
C MET A 232 -1.56 14.13 -4.45
N ARG A 233 -1.01 14.19 -5.67
CA ARG A 233 -1.66 14.90 -6.78
C ARG A 233 -3.03 14.31 -7.12
N SER A 234 -3.22 12.99 -6.99
CA SER A 234 -4.53 12.37 -7.16
C SER A 234 -5.50 12.78 -6.06
N PHE A 235 -5.04 12.89 -4.81
CA PHE A 235 -5.82 13.41 -3.70
C PHE A 235 -6.27 14.84 -3.99
N GLU A 236 -5.35 15.75 -4.36
CA GLU A 236 -5.68 17.15 -4.63
C GLU A 236 -6.72 17.31 -5.75
N ARG A 237 -6.62 16.52 -6.83
CA ARG A 237 -7.61 16.56 -7.92
C ARG A 237 -9.03 16.23 -7.46
N VAL A 238 -9.19 15.30 -6.51
CA VAL A 238 -10.50 14.98 -5.94
C VAL A 238 -10.90 16.06 -4.95
N TRP A 239 -9.97 16.52 -4.12
CA TRP A 239 -10.20 17.56 -3.13
C TRP A 239 -10.70 18.88 -3.74
N ASP A 240 -10.14 19.28 -4.87
CA ASP A 240 -10.47 20.52 -5.59
C ASP A 240 -11.90 20.54 -6.14
N VAL A 241 -12.47 19.36 -6.45
CA VAL A 241 -13.85 19.23 -6.96
C VAL A 241 -14.83 18.74 -5.90
N ALA A 242 -14.33 18.35 -4.72
CA ALA A 242 -15.15 17.94 -3.60
C ALA A 242 -15.87 19.15 -2.98
N VAL A 243 -17.10 18.93 -2.54
CA VAL A 243 -17.96 19.97 -1.99
C VAL A 243 -17.77 20.01 -0.46
N PRO A 244 -17.49 21.16 0.16
CA PRO A 244 -17.48 21.28 1.61
C PRO A 244 -18.77 20.77 2.25
N GLU A 245 -18.65 20.02 3.34
CA GLU A 245 -19.81 19.70 4.17
C GLU A 245 -20.43 21.00 4.69
N THR A 246 -21.70 21.21 4.40
CA THR A 246 -22.46 22.29 5.01
C THR A 246 -22.83 21.88 6.42
N MET A 247 -22.36 22.66 7.40
CA MET A 247 -22.86 22.61 8.76
C MET A 247 -24.30 23.17 8.75
N GLU A 248 -25.29 22.38 8.35
CA GLU A 248 -26.68 22.73 8.59
C GLU A 248 -27.03 22.33 10.04
N ASP A 249 -27.55 23.30 10.81
CA ASP A 249 -28.00 23.18 12.20
C ASP A 249 -29.20 22.22 12.37
#